data_AF-A0A2Z6AVX5-F1
#
_entry.id   AF-A0A2Z6AVX5-F1
#
_cell.length_a   1.000
_cell.length_b   1.000
_cell.length_c   1.000
_cell.angle_alpha   90.00
_cell.angle_beta   90.00
_cell.angle_gamma   90.00
#
_symmetry.space_group_name_H-M   'P 1'
#
loop_
_entity.id
_entity.type
_entity.pdbx_description
1 polymer ?
#
loop_
_entity_poly.entity_id
_entity_poly.type
_entity_poly.pdbx_seq_one_letter_code
_entity_poly.pdbx_strand_id
1 'polypeptide(L)'
;MRRLFLSVCVLMIWSTAACAASDVVATYVYQDGTMMTLCVRDSEHVRMDTSPTSYTLLKGNKVYSVNKDDDGNWQVMDMAKMAAMSAGMGSMFGGGTPDPADSELTYTKTGKKEKVAGYTGLVYSAEYKENGKVVSRDEAVLSTHSDLKQVNEGWVAFARAMTKAMGHSAAASMDKSLEQAEEYGYGGMLRYGDEMRLKSLKKTSLKASYFSLPAGAQQMQVQQPPQQSQQQSDSTGLGQDAKDVGQAARDEAKDSTIEGVREGVRDVFKSLF
;
A
#
# COMPACT_ATOMS: atom_id res chain seq x y z
N MET A 1 15.67 -25.41 67.92
CA MET A 1 15.64 -24.09 67.24
C MET A 1 16.01 -24.29 65.78
N ARG A 2 15.19 -23.74 64.85
CA ARG A 2 15.49 -23.35 63.44
C ARG A 2 15.96 -24.47 62.49
N ARG A 3 15.08 -25.06 61.66
CA ARG A 3 14.56 -24.60 60.34
C ARG A 3 15.59 -24.61 59.20
N LEU A 4 15.09 -24.84 57.97
CA LEU A 4 15.67 -24.66 56.61
C LEU A 4 16.40 -25.91 56.04
N PHE A 5 16.23 -26.36 54.80
CA PHE A 5 15.53 -25.83 53.62
C PHE A 5 15.19 -26.98 52.66
N LEU A 6 13.97 -26.94 52.11
CA LEU A 6 13.51 -27.63 50.91
C LEU A 6 14.39 -27.24 49.70
N SER A 7 14.98 -28.20 48.98
CA SER A 7 15.52 -27.97 47.63
C SER A 7 14.72 -28.78 46.61
N VAL A 8 13.66 -28.15 46.12
CA VAL A 8 12.90 -28.57 44.93
C VAL A 8 13.52 -27.85 43.73
N CYS A 9 14.36 -28.55 42.97
CA CYS A 9 14.84 -28.08 41.66
C CYS A 9 13.82 -28.43 40.58
N VAL A 10 12.76 -27.64 40.48
CA VAL A 10 11.91 -27.61 39.27
C VAL A 10 12.60 -26.72 38.25
N LEU A 11 13.31 -27.34 37.31
CA LEU A 11 13.75 -26.73 36.07
C LEU A 11 12.50 -26.36 35.25
N MET A 12 12.05 -25.11 35.38
CA MET A 12 11.16 -24.50 34.40
C MET A 12 11.91 -24.40 33.08
N ILE A 13 11.68 -25.38 32.20
CA ILE A 13 11.93 -25.25 30.77
C ILE A 13 10.92 -24.22 30.29
N TRP A 14 11.31 -22.95 30.25
CA TRP A 14 10.65 -21.96 29.41
C TRP A 14 10.97 -22.34 27.97
N SER A 15 10.18 -23.28 27.44
CA SER A 15 9.98 -23.40 26.02
C SER A 15 9.37 -22.08 25.58
N THR A 16 10.23 -21.13 25.19
CA THR A 16 9.82 -20.06 24.30
C THR A 16 9.36 -20.76 23.05
N ALA A 17 8.05 -21.04 23.00
CA ALA A 17 7.36 -21.26 21.75
C ALA A 17 7.62 -19.98 20.96
N ALA A 18 8.69 -19.98 20.17
CA ALA A 18 8.79 -19.13 19.01
C ALA A 18 7.57 -19.52 18.20
N CYS A 19 6.46 -18.80 18.37
CA CYS A 19 5.35 -18.83 17.45
C CYS A 19 6.01 -18.69 16.09
N ALA A 20 6.01 -19.78 15.33
CA ALA A 20 6.49 -19.76 13.97
C ALA A 20 5.57 -18.77 13.27
N ALA A 21 6.00 -17.52 13.18
CA ALA A 21 5.27 -16.46 12.51
C ALA A 21 5.05 -16.99 11.11
N SER A 22 3.80 -17.35 10.81
CA SER A 22 3.45 -18.01 9.57
C SER A 22 3.19 -16.91 8.56
N ASP A 23 4.25 -16.19 8.21
CA ASP A 23 4.18 -15.04 7.32
C ASP A 23 3.71 -15.55 5.95
N VAL A 24 2.70 -14.90 5.39
CA VAL A 24 2.20 -15.22 4.05
C VAL A 24 2.80 -14.22 3.07
N VAL A 25 3.39 -14.77 2.01
CA VAL A 25 3.96 -14.00 0.91
C VAL A 25 3.16 -14.31 -0.34
N ALA A 26 2.37 -13.34 -0.79
CA ALA A 26 1.57 -13.41 -2.00
C ALA A 26 2.16 -12.49 -3.07
N THR A 27 2.49 -13.03 -4.23
CA THR A 27 2.99 -12.27 -5.37
C THR A 27 1.93 -12.23 -6.44
N TYR A 28 1.55 -11.01 -6.83
CA TYR A 28 0.65 -10.71 -7.93
C TYR A 28 1.46 -10.27 -9.15
N VAL A 29 0.97 -10.61 -10.32
CA VAL A 29 1.48 -10.12 -11.61
C VAL A 29 0.37 -9.31 -12.28
N TYR A 30 0.75 -8.17 -12.82
CA TYR A 30 -0.12 -7.29 -13.58
C TYR A 30 0.01 -7.55 -15.09
N GLN A 31 -0.93 -7.03 -15.88
CA GLN A 31 -0.95 -7.23 -17.34
C GLN A 31 0.33 -6.73 -18.03
N ASP A 32 0.91 -5.64 -17.53
CA ASP A 32 2.17 -5.05 -17.99
C ASP A 32 3.43 -5.87 -17.58
N GLY A 33 3.24 -6.95 -16.81
CA GLY A 33 4.31 -7.79 -16.28
C GLY A 33 4.90 -7.29 -14.96
N THR A 34 4.48 -6.13 -14.47
CA THR A 34 4.86 -5.61 -13.15
C THR A 34 4.44 -6.60 -12.07
N MET A 35 5.26 -6.74 -11.03
CA MET A 35 4.95 -7.63 -9.91
C MET A 35 4.86 -6.84 -8.63
N MET A 36 3.87 -7.20 -7.83
CA MET A 36 3.72 -6.71 -6.47
C MET A 36 3.72 -7.90 -5.53
N THR A 37 4.50 -7.82 -4.46
CA THR A 37 4.55 -8.87 -3.43
C THR A 37 4.05 -8.32 -2.11
N LEU A 38 2.93 -8.87 -1.62
CA LEU A 38 2.40 -8.58 -0.31
C LEU A 38 2.92 -9.63 0.68
N CYS A 39 3.63 -9.17 1.70
CA CYS A 39 4.09 -9.95 2.84
C CYS A 39 3.26 -9.57 4.07
N VAL A 40 2.57 -10.55 4.65
CA VAL A 40 1.72 -10.34 5.83
C VAL A 40 2.18 -11.24 6.96
N ARG A 41 2.52 -10.65 8.09
CA ARG A 41 2.72 -11.37 9.35
C ARG A 41 1.46 -11.32 10.21
N ASP A 42 0.96 -10.12 10.40
CA ASP A 42 -0.25 -9.77 11.15
C ASP A 42 -0.76 -8.40 10.65
N SER A 43 -1.84 -7.90 11.25
CA SER A 43 -2.46 -6.61 10.88
C SER A 43 -1.61 -5.38 11.18
N GLU A 44 -0.48 -5.51 11.89
CA GLU A 44 0.42 -4.41 12.22
C GLU A 44 1.75 -4.49 11.45
N HIS A 45 2.00 -5.60 10.75
CA HIS A 45 3.23 -5.90 10.04
C HIS A 45 2.91 -6.39 8.63
N VAL A 46 2.68 -5.43 7.74
CA VAL A 46 2.40 -5.67 6.32
C VAL A 46 3.43 -4.93 5.48
N ARG A 47 3.98 -5.61 4.49
CA ARG A 47 4.94 -5.01 3.54
C ARG A 47 4.52 -5.33 2.12
N MET A 48 4.51 -4.31 1.27
CA MET A 48 4.17 -4.40 -0.14
C MET A 48 5.39 -4.01 -0.97
N ASP A 49 6.07 -4.99 -1.53
CA ASP A 49 7.21 -4.79 -2.42
C ASP A 49 6.69 -4.54 -3.85
N THR A 50 7.06 -3.40 -4.44
CA THR A 50 6.73 -3.03 -5.84
C THR A 50 7.92 -3.13 -6.77
N SER A 51 9.14 -3.11 -6.21
CA SER A 51 10.38 -3.40 -6.93
C SER A 51 11.45 -3.93 -5.97
N PRO A 52 12.64 -4.38 -6.46
CA PRO A 52 13.76 -4.73 -5.59
C PRO A 52 14.28 -3.58 -4.72
N THR A 53 13.96 -2.34 -5.07
CA THR A 53 14.44 -1.11 -4.42
C THR A 53 13.32 -0.26 -3.85
N SER A 54 12.05 -0.69 -3.93
CA SER A 54 10.91 0.09 -3.47
C SER A 54 9.86 -0.80 -2.81
N TYR A 55 9.39 -0.37 -1.65
CA TYR A 55 8.32 -1.03 -0.92
C TYR A 55 7.56 -0.06 -0.02
N THR A 56 6.31 -0.39 0.25
CA THR A 56 5.50 0.28 1.26
C THR A 56 5.38 -0.61 2.50
N LEU A 57 5.54 -0.02 3.68
CA LEU A 57 5.54 -0.71 4.96
C LEU A 57 4.44 -0.16 5.87
N LEU A 58 3.51 -1.03 6.26
CA LEU A 58 2.69 -0.83 7.44
C LEU A 58 3.47 -1.33 8.67
N LYS A 59 3.72 -0.42 9.60
CA LYS A 59 4.34 -0.74 10.88
C LYS A 59 3.51 -0.14 12.02
N GLY A 60 2.84 -1.01 12.77
CA GLY A 60 1.81 -0.58 13.71
C GLY A 60 0.66 0.07 12.94
N ASN A 61 0.43 1.36 13.20
CA ASN A 61 -0.62 2.14 12.53
C ASN A 61 -0.06 3.23 11.61
N LYS A 62 1.17 3.07 11.13
CA LYS A 62 1.83 4.04 10.22
C LYS A 62 2.23 3.37 8.93
N VAL A 63 2.01 4.08 7.84
CA VAL A 63 2.41 3.66 6.49
C VAL A 63 3.62 4.47 6.06
N TYR A 64 4.66 3.77 5.63
CA TYR A 64 5.90 4.34 5.15
C TYR A 64 6.16 3.91 3.72
N SER A 65 6.47 4.86 2.84
CA SER A 65 7.12 4.54 1.57
C SER A 65 8.62 4.44 1.82
N VAL A 66 9.23 3.37 1.32
CA VAL A 66 10.65 3.09 1.47
C VAL A 66 11.24 2.81 0.10
N ASN A 67 12.19 3.63 -0.32
CA ASN A 67 12.85 3.51 -1.60
C ASN A 67 14.36 3.61 -1.42
N LYS A 68 15.10 3.00 -2.34
CA LYS A 68 16.54 3.15 -2.46
C LYS A 68 16.83 4.21 -3.51
N ASP A 69 17.71 5.16 -3.21
CA ASP A 69 18.23 6.08 -4.22
C ASP A 69 19.32 5.44 -5.08
N ASP A 70 19.79 6.19 -6.08
CA ASP A 70 20.81 5.74 -7.04
C ASP A 70 22.16 5.43 -6.38
N ASP A 71 22.47 6.08 -5.26
CA ASP A 71 23.66 5.85 -4.44
C ASP A 71 23.51 4.62 -3.52
N GLY A 72 22.33 4.01 -3.51
CA GLY A 72 22.03 2.84 -2.71
C GLY A 72 21.64 3.16 -1.26
N ASN A 73 21.37 4.41 -0.92
CA ASN A 73 20.90 4.79 0.42
C ASN A 73 19.39 4.59 0.52
N TRP A 74 18.95 4.12 1.69
CA TRP A 74 17.53 3.98 1.98
C TRP A 74 16.93 5.32 2.36
N GLN A 75 15.85 5.67 1.68
CA GLN A 75 15.02 6.83 1.95
C GLN A 75 13.67 6.36 2.46
N VAL A 76 13.14 7.05 3.46
CA VAL A 76 11.85 6.72 4.08
C VAL A 76 10.99 7.97 4.15
N MET A 77 9.74 7.84 3.76
CA MET A 77 8.73 8.89 3.90
C MET A 77 7.50 8.38 4.65
N ASP A 78 7.05 9.14 5.64
CA ASP A 78 5.79 8.91 6.35
C ASP A 78 4.61 9.41 5.51
N MET A 79 3.69 8.51 5.13
CA MET A 79 2.58 8.86 4.24
C MET A 79 1.59 9.84 4.87
N ALA A 80 1.45 9.87 6.20
CA ALA A 80 0.60 10.86 6.86
C ALA A 80 1.21 12.27 6.77
N LYS A 81 2.54 12.38 6.84
CA LYS A 81 3.22 13.67 6.61
C LYS A 81 3.09 14.12 5.16
N MET A 82 3.19 13.19 4.21
CA MET A 82 2.97 13.48 2.79
C MET A 82 1.55 13.99 2.55
N ALA A 83 0.53 13.32 3.09
CA ALA A 83 -0.86 13.72 2.96
C ALA A 83 -1.11 15.11 3.57
N ALA A 84 -0.60 15.39 4.77
CA ALA A 84 -0.71 16.70 5.42
C ALA A 84 -0.08 17.81 4.57
N MET A 85 1.07 17.54 3.94
CA MET A 85 1.72 18.49 3.04
C MET A 85 0.91 18.72 1.77
N SER A 86 0.37 17.66 1.16
CA SER A 86 -0.48 17.75 -0.04
C SER A 86 -1.75 18.55 0.25
N ALA A 87 -2.37 18.37 1.42
CA ALA A 87 -3.54 19.13 1.85
C ALA A 87 -3.20 20.61 2.06
N GLY A 88 -2.06 20.92 2.70
CA GLY A 88 -1.58 22.29 2.88
C GLY A 88 -1.35 23.00 1.55
N MET A 89 -0.71 22.33 0.59
CA MET A 89 -0.47 22.89 -0.74
C MET A 89 -1.78 23.10 -1.52
N GLY A 90 -2.67 22.10 -1.53
CA GLY A 90 -3.98 22.21 -2.18
C GLY A 90 -4.82 23.37 -1.65
N SER A 91 -4.78 23.60 -0.33
CA SER A 91 -5.47 24.73 0.31
C SER A 91 -4.89 26.10 -0.09
N MET A 92 -3.59 26.18 -0.37
CA MET A 92 -2.92 27.42 -0.77
C MET A 92 -3.23 27.80 -2.23
N PHE A 93 -3.47 26.81 -3.09
CA PHE A 93 -3.80 27.01 -4.51
C PHE A 93 -5.31 26.96 -4.82
N GLY A 94 -6.18 27.06 -3.80
CA GLY A 94 -7.64 27.08 -3.99
C GLY A 94 -8.24 25.76 -4.49
N GLY A 95 -7.49 24.66 -4.41
CA GLY A 95 -7.98 23.33 -4.76
C GLY A 95 -8.85 22.78 -3.64
N GLY A 96 -10.16 22.97 -3.75
CA GLY A 96 -11.10 22.16 -2.98
C GLY A 96 -10.90 20.68 -3.31
N THR A 97 -10.85 19.82 -2.30
CA THR A 97 -10.96 18.37 -2.54
C THR A 97 -12.30 18.13 -3.23
N PRO A 98 -12.34 17.55 -4.44
CA PRO A 98 -13.60 17.16 -5.05
C PRO A 98 -14.40 16.34 -4.04
N ASP A 99 -15.72 16.60 -3.95
CA ASP A 99 -16.58 15.74 -3.16
C ASP A 99 -16.35 14.30 -3.61
N PRO A 100 -16.09 13.36 -2.69
CA PRO A 100 -15.91 11.97 -3.08
C PRO A 100 -17.20 11.53 -3.77
N ALA A 101 -17.10 11.15 -5.05
CA ALA A 101 -18.22 10.56 -5.76
C ALA A 101 -18.70 9.34 -4.96
N ASP A 102 -20.01 9.19 -4.79
CA ASP A 102 -20.57 8.02 -4.12
C ASP A 102 -20.25 6.79 -4.97
N SER A 103 -19.25 6.03 -4.52
CA SER A 103 -18.63 4.95 -5.27
C SER A 103 -18.90 3.64 -4.55
N GLU A 104 -19.39 2.65 -5.28
CA GLU A 104 -19.78 1.35 -4.73
C GLU A 104 -19.21 0.23 -5.59
N LEU A 105 -18.55 -0.75 -4.95
CA LEU A 105 -18.10 -1.98 -5.58
C LEU A 105 -18.98 -3.15 -5.11
N THR A 106 -19.74 -3.73 -6.03
CA THR A 106 -20.61 -4.88 -5.74
C THR A 106 -20.05 -6.16 -6.36
N TYR A 107 -20.02 -7.26 -5.60
CA TYR A 107 -19.65 -8.58 -6.11
C TYR A 107 -20.86 -9.51 -6.20
N THR A 108 -21.19 -9.97 -7.40
CA THR A 108 -22.28 -10.93 -7.64
C THR A 108 -21.72 -12.30 -8.02
N LYS A 109 -22.08 -13.35 -7.28
CA LYS A 109 -21.65 -14.72 -7.58
C LYS A 109 -22.14 -15.16 -8.96
N THR A 110 -21.24 -15.67 -9.80
CA THR A 110 -21.61 -16.22 -11.12
C THR A 110 -21.91 -17.72 -11.08
N GLY A 111 -21.53 -18.40 -10.00
CA GLY A 111 -21.59 -19.87 -9.86
C GLY A 111 -20.42 -20.61 -10.50
N LYS A 112 -19.56 -19.94 -11.28
CA LYS A 112 -18.36 -20.55 -11.87
C LYS A 112 -17.23 -20.67 -10.85
N LYS A 113 -16.31 -21.60 -11.12
CA LYS A 113 -15.06 -21.79 -10.37
C LYS A 113 -13.87 -21.62 -11.31
N GLU A 114 -12.79 -21.02 -10.81
CA GLU A 114 -11.52 -20.89 -11.52
C GLU A 114 -10.37 -21.35 -10.61
N LYS A 115 -9.33 -21.97 -11.19
CA LYS A 115 -8.10 -22.29 -10.48
C LYS A 115 -7.00 -21.29 -10.87
N VAL A 116 -6.42 -20.62 -9.89
CA VAL A 116 -5.35 -19.61 -10.05
C VAL A 116 -4.21 -19.93 -9.10
N ALA A 117 -2.98 -20.06 -9.61
CA ALA A 117 -1.80 -20.44 -8.83
C ALA A 117 -2.00 -21.67 -7.91
N GLY A 118 -2.82 -22.63 -8.35
CA GLY A 118 -3.15 -23.84 -7.58
C GLY A 118 -4.35 -23.71 -6.63
N TYR A 119 -4.85 -22.51 -6.38
CA TYR A 119 -6.00 -22.23 -5.50
C TYR A 119 -7.29 -22.18 -6.30
N THR A 120 -8.34 -22.83 -5.78
CA THR A 120 -9.69 -22.75 -6.36
C THR A 120 -10.41 -21.54 -5.77
N GLY A 121 -10.95 -20.69 -6.64
CA GLY A 121 -11.83 -19.58 -6.27
C GLY A 121 -13.19 -19.67 -6.96
N LEU A 122 -14.13 -18.88 -6.46
CA LEU A 122 -15.42 -18.61 -7.09
C LEU A 122 -15.28 -17.36 -7.95
N VAL A 123 -15.91 -17.37 -9.13
CA VAL A 123 -15.92 -16.22 -10.02
C VAL A 123 -17.12 -15.33 -9.66
N TYR A 124 -16.85 -14.05 -9.47
CA TYR A 124 -17.81 -12.99 -9.20
C TYR A 124 -17.81 -11.99 -10.36
N SER A 125 -18.98 -11.45 -10.70
CA SER A 125 -19.08 -10.21 -11.46
C SER A 125 -18.85 -9.06 -10.48
N ALA A 126 -17.78 -8.30 -10.66
CA ALA A 126 -17.48 -7.08 -9.92
C ALA A 126 -18.07 -5.89 -10.69
N GLU A 127 -18.97 -5.13 -10.09
CA GLU A 127 -19.55 -3.93 -10.68
C GLU A 127 -19.12 -2.71 -9.88
N TYR A 128 -18.44 -1.80 -10.54
CA TYR A 128 -18.08 -0.50 -9.96
C TYR A 128 -19.09 0.54 -10.42
N LYS A 129 -19.75 1.19 -9.45
CA LYS A 129 -20.76 2.21 -9.67
C LYS A 129 -20.29 3.54 -9.15
N GLU A 130 -20.50 4.59 -9.92
CA GLU A 130 -20.31 5.98 -9.50
C GLU A 130 -21.65 6.71 -9.58
N ASN A 131 -22.06 7.34 -8.49
CA ASN A 131 -23.34 8.03 -8.36
C ASN A 131 -24.54 7.13 -8.77
N GLY A 132 -24.47 5.86 -8.36
CA GLY A 132 -25.47 4.83 -8.66
C GLY A 132 -25.47 4.29 -10.10
N LYS A 133 -24.57 4.77 -10.98
CA LYS A 133 -24.45 4.28 -12.37
C LYS A 133 -23.27 3.34 -12.49
N VAL A 134 -23.49 2.17 -13.09
CA VAL A 134 -22.41 1.23 -13.41
C VAL A 134 -21.47 1.88 -14.43
N VAL A 135 -20.21 2.06 -14.05
CA VAL A 135 -19.16 2.64 -14.92
C VAL A 135 -18.12 1.61 -15.33
N SER A 136 -17.94 0.53 -14.55
CA SER A 136 -17.15 -0.64 -14.95
C SER A 136 -17.81 -1.94 -14.50
N ARG A 137 -17.56 -3.01 -15.25
CA ARG A 137 -17.90 -4.38 -14.87
C ARG A 137 -16.74 -5.30 -15.26
N ASP A 138 -16.20 -6.00 -14.27
CA ASP A 138 -15.10 -6.95 -14.41
C ASP A 138 -15.46 -8.31 -13.79
N GLU A 139 -14.59 -9.30 -13.97
CA GLU A 139 -14.65 -10.55 -13.21
C GLU A 139 -13.59 -10.57 -12.11
N ALA A 140 -13.99 -10.93 -10.89
CA ALA A 140 -13.09 -11.20 -9.78
C ALA A 140 -13.14 -12.67 -9.40
N VAL A 141 -11.97 -13.27 -9.16
CA VAL A 141 -11.87 -14.63 -8.63
C VAL A 141 -11.45 -14.53 -7.17
N LEU A 142 -12.32 -14.96 -6.26
CA LEU A 142 -12.11 -14.84 -4.82
C LEU A 142 -12.08 -16.23 -4.18
N SER A 143 -11.24 -16.41 -3.16
CA SER A 143 -11.07 -17.71 -2.49
C SER A 143 -11.06 -17.56 -0.98
N THR A 144 -11.76 -18.47 -0.31
CA THR A 144 -11.88 -18.53 1.15
C THR A 144 -10.78 -19.35 1.82
N HIS A 145 -9.73 -19.73 1.08
CA HIS A 145 -8.56 -20.41 1.63
C HIS A 145 -7.95 -19.59 2.78
N SER A 146 -7.56 -20.23 3.88
CA SER A 146 -7.10 -19.54 5.10
C SER A 146 -5.94 -18.59 4.84
N ASP A 147 -4.96 -19.02 4.03
CA ASP A 147 -3.80 -18.18 3.71
C ASP A 147 -4.19 -16.94 2.91
N LEU A 148 -5.23 -17.03 2.06
CA LEU A 148 -5.72 -15.88 1.29
C LEU A 148 -6.57 -14.95 2.15
N LYS A 149 -7.23 -15.46 3.19
CA LYS A 149 -7.85 -14.60 4.21
C LYS A 149 -6.80 -13.77 4.93
N GLN A 150 -5.66 -14.35 5.29
CA GLN A 150 -4.56 -13.62 5.90
C GLN A 150 -3.98 -12.55 4.96
N VAL A 151 -3.88 -12.84 3.67
CA VAL A 151 -3.51 -11.82 2.66
C VAL A 151 -4.54 -10.69 2.62
N ASN A 152 -5.84 -11.01 2.64
CA ASN A 152 -6.91 -10.02 2.67
C ASN A 152 -6.87 -9.16 3.93
N GLU A 153 -6.65 -9.76 5.11
CA GLU A 153 -6.46 -9.03 6.38
C GLU A 153 -5.30 -8.02 6.28
N GLY A 154 -4.22 -8.38 5.60
CA GLY A 154 -3.10 -7.47 5.32
C GLY A 154 -3.51 -6.28 4.44
N TRP A 155 -4.27 -6.53 3.38
CA TRP A 155 -4.83 -5.47 2.53
C TRP A 155 -5.76 -4.53 3.29
N VAL A 156 -6.69 -5.09 4.08
CA VAL A 156 -7.63 -4.34 4.91
C VAL A 156 -6.89 -3.47 5.92
N ALA A 157 -5.88 -4.04 6.61
CA ALA A 157 -5.07 -3.29 7.57
C ALA A 157 -4.31 -2.14 6.90
N PHE A 158 -3.76 -2.39 5.72
CA PHE A 158 -3.08 -1.37 4.93
C PHE A 158 -4.03 -0.25 4.49
N ALA A 159 -5.21 -0.59 3.99
CA ALA A 159 -6.24 0.35 3.57
C ALA A 159 -6.70 1.24 4.72
N ARG A 160 -7.04 0.66 5.89
CA ARG A 160 -7.40 1.41 7.10
C ARG A 160 -6.31 2.39 7.52
N ALA A 161 -5.04 1.95 7.50
CA ALA A 161 -3.92 2.79 7.88
C ALA A 161 -3.68 3.94 6.88
N MET A 162 -3.82 3.69 5.57
CA MET A 162 -3.72 4.69 4.52
C MET A 162 -4.83 5.73 4.60
N THR A 163 -6.08 5.28 4.73
CA THR A 163 -7.25 6.12 4.92
C THR A 163 -7.07 7.07 6.11
N LYS A 164 -6.62 6.54 7.25
CA LYS A 164 -6.34 7.35 8.44
C LYS A 164 -5.21 8.36 8.21
N ALA A 165 -4.22 8.02 7.39
CA ALA A 165 -3.15 8.93 7.01
C ALA A 165 -3.64 10.08 6.12
N MET A 166 -4.66 9.85 5.28
CA MET A 166 -5.23 10.84 4.35
C MET A 166 -6.29 11.76 4.97
N GLY A 167 -6.91 11.37 6.09
CA GLY A 167 -7.89 12.18 6.82
C GLY A 167 -9.35 11.74 6.62
N HIS A 168 -10.26 12.45 7.30
CA HIS A 168 -11.59 11.93 7.64
C HIS A 168 -12.58 11.77 6.46
N SER A 169 -12.43 12.50 5.35
CA SER A 169 -13.39 12.46 4.24
C SER A 169 -13.32 11.16 3.42
N ALA A 170 -12.16 10.52 3.35
CA ALA A 170 -11.98 9.23 2.67
C ALA A 170 -12.30 8.02 3.57
N ALA A 171 -12.52 8.26 4.88
CA ALA A 171 -12.59 7.17 5.85
C ALA A 171 -13.94 6.47 5.93
N ALA A 172 -15.03 7.22 5.92
CA ALA A 172 -16.35 6.64 6.13
C ALA A 172 -16.82 5.72 4.99
N SER A 173 -16.52 6.06 3.72
CA SER A 173 -16.89 5.22 2.57
C SER A 173 -16.04 3.96 2.51
N MET A 174 -14.73 4.08 2.73
CA MET A 174 -13.80 2.95 2.76
C MET A 174 -14.12 1.97 3.90
N ASP A 175 -14.35 2.47 5.10
CA ASP A 175 -14.66 1.62 6.27
C ASP A 175 -15.92 0.79 6.03
N LYS A 176 -16.98 1.40 5.46
CA LYS A 176 -18.20 0.68 5.09
C LYS A 176 -17.95 -0.42 4.04
N SER A 177 -17.17 -0.14 3.00
CA SER A 177 -16.83 -1.16 1.98
C SER A 177 -16.00 -2.31 2.57
N LEU A 178 -15.06 -2.00 3.47
CA LEU A 178 -14.25 -2.99 4.17
C LEU A 178 -15.11 -3.86 5.10
N GLU A 179 -16.01 -3.26 5.88
CA GLU A 179 -16.96 -3.97 6.74
C GLU A 179 -17.87 -4.90 5.93
N GLN A 180 -18.40 -4.42 4.79
CA GLN A 180 -19.18 -5.26 3.90
C GLN A 180 -18.36 -6.43 3.35
N ALA A 181 -17.13 -6.20 2.91
CA ALA A 181 -16.27 -7.28 2.41
C ALA A 181 -15.98 -8.34 3.48
N GLU A 182 -15.80 -7.92 4.74
CA GLU A 182 -15.68 -8.80 5.91
C GLU A 182 -16.98 -9.57 6.17
N GLU A 183 -18.14 -8.89 6.17
CA GLU A 183 -19.47 -9.48 6.39
C GLU A 183 -19.82 -10.54 5.33
N TYR A 184 -19.58 -10.24 4.06
CA TYR A 184 -19.83 -11.16 2.96
C TYR A 184 -18.79 -12.29 2.87
N GLY A 185 -17.68 -12.16 3.59
CA GLY A 185 -16.66 -13.21 3.71
C GLY A 185 -16.04 -13.59 2.37
N TYR A 186 -15.82 -12.62 1.48
CA TYR A 186 -15.32 -12.85 0.13
C TYR A 186 -13.96 -13.57 0.08
N GLY A 187 -13.18 -13.51 1.17
CA GLY A 187 -11.88 -14.14 1.27
C GLY A 187 -10.79 -13.28 0.62
N GLY A 188 -9.77 -13.91 0.04
CA GLY A 188 -8.70 -13.20 -0.67
C GLY A 188 -8.81 -13.28 -2.18
N MET A 189 -8.32 -12.25 -2.84
CA MET A 189 -8.36 -12.10 -4.29
C MET A 189 -7.29 -12.94 -4.97
N LEU A 190 -7.72 -13.72 -5.96
CA LEU A 190 -6.87 -14.52 -6.84
C LEU A 190 -6.65 -13.85 -8.20
N ARG A 191 -7.68 -13.19 -8.73
CA ARG A 191 -7.63 -12.47 -10.02
C ARG A 191 -8.66 -11.35 -10.02
N TYR A 192 -8.33 -10.25 -10.69
CA TYR A 192 -9.27 -9.20 -11.05
C TYR A 192 -9.08 -8.85 -12.53
N GLY A 193 -10.15 -9.02 -13.33
CA GLY A 193 -10.09 -8.86 -14.78
C GLY A 193 -8.95 -9.66 -15.41
N ASP A 194 -8.33 -9.08 -16.44
CA ASP A 194 -7.04 -9.52 -16.97
C ASP A 194 -5.87 -8.72 -16.35
N GLU A 195 -6.20 -7.74 -15.52
CA GLU A 195 -5.28 -6.72 -14.98
C GLU A 195 -4.35 -7.28 -13.90
N MET A 196 -4.89 -8.12 -13.00
CA MET A 196 -4.14 -8.62 -11.84
C MET A 196 -4.42 -10.11 -11.62
N ARG A 197 -3.36 -10.90 -11.44
CA ARG A 197 -3.46 -12.33 -11.15
C ARG A 197 -2.45 -12.75 -10.07
N LEU A 198 -2.88 -13.58 -9.14
CA LEU A 198 -1.98 -14.22 -8.18
C LEU A 198 -1.03 -15.15 -8.95
N LYS A 199 0.26 -14.88 -8.83
CA LYS A 199 1.34 -15.69 -9.41
C LYS A 199 1.78 -16.79 -8.45
N SER A 200 1.93 -16.45 -7.16
CA SER A 200 2.35 -17.42 -6.14
C SER A 200 1.90 -17.01 -4.75
N LEU A 201 1.65 -17.98 -3.89
CA LEU A 201 1.44 -17.80 -2.45
C LEU A 201 2.29 -18.83 -1.70
N LYS A 202 2.98 -18.38 -0.64
CA LYS A 202 3.77 -19.26 0.22
C LYS A 202 3.71 -18.82 1.67
N LYS A 203 3.82 -19.79 2.59
CA LYS A 203 4.08 -19.54 4.00
C LYS A 203 5.56 -19.66 4.28
N THR A 204 6.12 -18.68 4.99
CA THR A 204 7.54 -18.68 5.37
C THR A 204 7.72 -17.95 6.69
N SER A 205 8.88 -18.07 7.31
CA SER A 205 9.25 -17.25 8.45
C SER A 205 10.27 -16.21 8.00
N LEU A 206 9.89 -14.94 8.00
CA LEU A 206 10.75 -13.81 7.68
C LEU A 206 11.40 -13.29 8.96
N LYS A 207 12.57 -12.67 8.84
CA LYS A 207 13.21 -12.00 9.99
C LYS A 207 12.36 -10.81 10.43
N ALA A 208 12.33 -10.50 11.73
CA ALA A 208 11.62 -9.32 12.24
C ALA A 208 12.07 -8.00 11.59
N SER A 209 13.35 -7.91 11.20
CA SER A 209 13.89 -6.78 10.46
C SER A 209 13.26 -6.57 9.08
N TYR A 210 12.59 -7.59 8.50
CA TYR A 210 11.90 -7.49 7.21
C TYR A 210 10.71 -6.53 7.26
N PHE A 211 10.06 -6.45 8.44
CA PHE A 211 8.93 -5.57 8.75
C PHE A 211 9.36 -4.31 9.53
N SER A 212 10.63 -3.94 9.42
CA SER A 212 11.18 -2.75 10.05
C SER A 212 11.70 -1.78 8.99
N LEU A 213 11.79 -0.50 9.35
CA LEU A 213 12.50 0.47 8.52
C LEU A 213 13.99 0.09 8.46
N PRO A 214 14.67 0.28 7.32
CA PRO A 214 16.09 -0.03 7.20
C PRO A 214 16.92 0.78 8.19
N ALA A 215 17.95 0.15 8.76
CA ALA A 215 18.89 0.84 9.62
C ALA A 215 19.62 1.93 8.84
N GLY A 216 19.76 3.12 9.43
CA GLY A 216 20.41 4.27 8.77
C GLY A 216 19.58 4.91 7.66
N ALA A 217 18.32 4.52 7.48
CA ALA A 217 17.47 5.15 6.48
C ALA A 217 17.29 6.65 6.76
N GLN A 218 17.48 7.45 5.71
CA GLN A 218 17.30 8.88 5.76
C GLN A 218 15.81 9.20 5.65
N GLN A 219 15.30 10.00 6.58
CA GLN A 219 13.97 10.58 6.43
C GLN A 219 14.04 11.59 5.29
N MET A 220 13.22 11.41 4.26
CA MET A 220 13.06 12.45 3.25
C MET A 220 12.44 13.68 3.93
N GLN A 221 13.27 14.70 4.11
CA GLN A 221 12.77 16.04 4.41
C GLN A 221 12.35 16.64 3.09
N VAL A 222 11.05 16.82 2.90
CA VAL A 222 10.58 17.59 1.76
C VAL A 222 10.98 19.03 2.03
N GLN A 223 12.06 19.48 1.39
CA GLN A 223 12.47 20.88 1.45
C GLN A 223 11.32 21.71 0.85
N GLN A 224 10.80 22.65 1.63
CA GLN A 224 9.89 23.66 1.09
C GLN A 224 10.60 24.33 -0.10
N PRO A 225 9.92 24.51 -1.25
CA PRO A 225 10.49 25.29 -2.33
C PRO A 225 10.92 26.64 -1.75
N PRO A 226 12.14 27.13 -2.04
CA PRO A 226 12.55 28.44 -1.57
C PRO A 226 11.49 29.44 -2.02
N GLN A 227 10.92 30.17 -1.07
CA GLN A 227 10.11 31.35 -1.38
C GLN A 227 11.04 32.28 -2.15
N GLN A 228 10.95 32.27 -3.48
CA GLN A 228 11.55 33.31 -4.30
C GLN A 228 10.82 34.59 -3.93
N SER A 229 11.42 35.35 -3.01
CA SER A 229 11.19 36.77 -2.88
C SER A 229 11.32 37.37 -4.27
N GLN A 230 10.22 37.93 -4.79
CA GLN A 230 10.19 38.70 -6.02
C GLN A 230 11.13 39.90 -5.84
N GLN A 231 12.41 39.72 -6.15
CA GLN A 231 13.35 40.80 -6.35
C GLN A 231 13.41 41.10 -7.84
N GLN A 232 12.57 42.06 -8.21
CA GLN A 232 12.59 42.79 -9.46
C GLN A 232 14.04 43.15 -9.84
N SER A 233 14.52 42.58 -10.94
CA SER A 233 15.78 42.98 -11.57
C SER A 233 15.59 43.02 -13.08
N ASP A 234 15.54 44.25 -13.59
CA ASP A 234 15.77 44.55 -15.00
C ASP A 234 17.20 44.13 -15.38
N SER A 235 17.37 43.37 -16.45
CA SER A 235 18.29 43.68 -17.55
C SER A 235 18.54 42.49 -18.49
N THR A 236 18.20 42.74 -19.76
CA THR A 236 18.82 42.21 -21.00
C THR A 236 18.93 40.70 -21.23
N GLY A 237 18.17 40.25 -22.23
CA GLY A 237 18.11 38.88 -22.71
C GLY A 237 19.40 38.38 -23.36
N LEU A 238 19.56 37.06 -23.27
CA LEU A 238 20.40 36.12 -24.03
C LEU A 238 20.82 34.89 -23.18
N GLY A 239 20.36 34.78 -21.92
CA GLY A 239 20.59 33.62 -21.04
C GLY A 239 19.37 32.74 -20.75
N GLN A 240 18.19 33.05 -21.31
CA GLN A 240 16.92 32.36 -21.02
C GLN A 240 16.84 30.98 -21.70
N ASP A 241 17.23 30.90 -22.98
CA ASP A 241 16.91 29.74 -23.82
C ASP A 241 17.70 28.46 -23.44
N ALA A 242 18.91 28.60 -22.89
CA ALA A 242 19.73 27.45 -22.50
C ALA A 242 19.35 26.87 -21.12
N LYS A 243 18.70 27.66 -20.25
CA LYS A 243 18.22 27.20 -18.94
C LYS A 243 16.84 26.56 -19.04
N ASP A 244 15.96 27.07 -19.92
CA ASP A 244 14.62 26.52 -20.13
C ASP A 244 14.65 25.11 -20.72
N VAL A 245 15.56 24.81 -21.66
CA VAL A 245 15.65 23.47 -22.26
C VAL A 245 16.21 22.42 -21.28
N GLY A 246 17.16 22.83 -20.43
CA GLY A 246 17.74 21.94 -19.41
C GLY A 246 16.84 21.70 -18.19
N GLN A 247 15.98 22.66 -17.84
CA GLN A 247 14.97 22.51 -16.79
C GLN A 247 13.73 21.76 -17.30
N ALA A 248 13.24 22.06 -18.50
CA ALA A 248 12.11 21.34 -19.09
C ALA A 248 12.39 19.84 -19.23
N ALA A 249 13.56 19.44 -19.72
CA ALA A 249 13.90 18.02 -19.85
C ALA A 249 14.09 17.31 -18.50
N ARG A 250 14.46 18.03 -17.43
CA ARG A 250 14.67 17.46 -16.10
C ARG A 250 13.39 17.41 -15.28
N ASP A 251 12.49 18.36 -15.50
CA ASP A 251 11.16 18.41 -14.89
C ASP A 251 10.23 17.41 -15.58
N GLU A 252 10.31 17.24 -16.91
CA GLU A 252 9.54 16.25 -17.67
C GLU A 252 9.94 14.79 -17.33
N ALA A 253 11.22 14.52 -17.06
CA ALA A 253 11.67 13.19 -16.63
C ALA A 253 11.30 12.84 -15.17
N LYS A 254 11.17 13.85 -14.30
CA LYS A 254 10.74 13.66 -12.91
C LYS A 254 9.22 13.56 -12.79
N ASP A 255 8.48 14.39 -13.51
CA ASP A 255 7.02 14.34 -13.53
C ASP A 255 6.51 13.06 -14.18
N SER A 256 7.09 12.59 -15.29
CA SER A 256 6.66 11.31 -15.90
C SER A 256 6.89 10.09 -15.01
N THR A 257 7.96 10.07 -14.21
CA THR A 257 8.24 8.95 -13.30
C THR A 257 7.36 9.00 -12.05
N ILE A 258 7.09 10.19 -11.53
CA ILE A 258 6.25 10.38 -10.33
C ILE A 258 4.77 10.25 -10.67
N GLU A 259 4.31 10.76 -11.82
CA GLU A 259 2.94 10.56 -12.33
C GLU A 259 2.68 9.10 -12.66
N GLY A 260 3.61 8.38 -13.32
CA GLY A 260 3.44 6.95 -13.60
C GLY A 260 3.31 6.09 -12.34
N VAL A 261 4.06 6.40 -11.27
CA VAL A 261 3.92 5.71 -9.98
C VAL A 261 2.64 6.13 -9.25
N ARG A 262 2.24 7.40 -9.36
CA ARG A 262 1.02 7.93 -8.73
C ARG A 262 -0.24 7.40 -9.40
N GLU A 263 -0.26 7.29 -10.72
CA GLU A 263 -1.33 6.68 -11.50
C GLU A 263 -1.38 5.17 -11.28
N GLY A 264 -0.24 4.49 -11.31
CA GLY A 264 -0.17 3.05 -11.01
C GLY A 264 -0.69 2.71 -9.61
N VAL A 265 -0.34 3.51 -8.58
CA VAL A 265 -0.88 3.33 -7.23
C VAL A 265 -2.36 3.71 -7.18
N ARG A 266 -2.79 4.78 -7.87
CA ARG A 266 -4.19 5.22 -7.87
C ARG A 266 -5.12 4.24 -8.56
N ASP A 267 -4.70 3.61 -9.65
CA ASP A 267 -5.50 2.63 -10.37
C ASP A 267 -5.51 1.27 -9.65
N VAL A 268 -4.42 0.91 -8.97
CA VAL A 268 -4.42 -0.22 -8.02
C VAL A 268 -5.35 0.07 -6.84
N PHE A 269 -5.40 1.30 -6.33
CA PHE A 269 -6.33 1.67 -5.26
C PHE A 269 -7.79 1.75 -5.72
N LYS A 270 -8.07 2.28 -6.92
CA LYS A 270 -9.43 2.34 -7.50
C LYS A 270 -9.98 0.97 -7.92
N SER A 271 -9.10 0.02 -8.26
CA SER A 271 -9.52 -1.35 -8.55
C SER A 271 -9.70 -2.20 -7.28
N LEU A 272 -9.13 -1.75 -6.14
CA LEU A 272 -9.27 -2.41 -4.85
C LEU A 272 -10.32 -1.77 -3.93
N PHE A 273 -10.72 -0.51 -4.16
CA PHE A 273 -11.66 0.29 -3.35
C PHE A 273 -12.45 1.29 -4.20
#